data_AF-A0A7S2LYV2-F1
#
_entry.id   AF-A0A7S2LYV2-F1
#
_cell.length_a   1.000
_cell.length_b   1.000
_cell.length_c   1.000
_cell.angle_alpha   90.00
_cell.angle_beta   90.00
_cell.angle_gamma   90.00
#
_symmetry.space_group_name_H-M   'P 1'
#
loop_
_entity.id
_entity.type
_entity.pdbx_description
1 polymer ?
#
loop_
_entity_poly.entity_id
_entity_poly.type
_entity_poly.pdbx_seq_one_letter_code
_entity_poly.pdbx_strand_id
1 'polypeptide(L)'
;VVAVAEFYTSNALCRQNNCVNPIFPALDDLPRLEQIDWQCATQSMVSSSLDFCRDVVKYDPALPSPNATSQPVESIVRQQDDAATTMFFYHMNGLGYDAGELRDPGRSGDQCAIETWRMVCFTYFPKVQAGCAANQSSPYQRPVRGVCEGYVAACSVECCDESVQCVFHHKASTGAGEELVQTGYVDVEGPSTFGTGTRGAGRRSTPPLAML
;
A
#
# COMPACT_ATOMS: atom_id res chain seq x y z
N VAL A 1 22.71 3.06 -25.45
CA VAL A 1 21.69 3.72 -24.62
C VAL A 1 20.37 3.54 -25.34
N VAL A 2 19.53 2.60 -24.89
CA VAL A 2 18.19 2.44 -25.45
C VAL A 2 17.29 3.37 -24.66
N ALA A 3 16.88 4.47 -25.28
CA ALA A 3 15.79 5.28 -24.77
C ALA A 3 14.52 4.43 -24.86
N VAL A 4 14.00 4.00 -23.71
CA VAL A 4 12.68 3.40 -23.65
C VAL A 4 11.71 4.57 -23.78
N ALA A 5 11.15 4.74 -24.97
CA ALA A 5 9.98 5.60 -25.13
C ALA A 5 8.88 5.02 -24.25
N GLU A 6 8.34 5.83 -23.33
CA GLU A 6 7.08 5.50 -22.66
C GLU A 6 6.03 5.30 -23.75
N PHE A 7 5.64 4.05 -24.00
CA PHE A 7 4.54 3.74 -24.87
C PHE A 7 3.25 4.10 -24.11
N TYR A 8 2.87 5.37 -24.15
CA TYR A 8 1.48 5.75 -23.94
C TYR A 8 0.67 4.97 -24.98
N THR A 9 -0.32 4.17 -24.55
CA THR A 9 -1.14 3.47 -25.53
C THR A 9 -1.88 4.50 -26.35
N SER A 10 -1.66 4.49 -27.67
CA SER A 10 -2.29 5.38 -28.63
C SER A 10 -3.73 4.97 -28.94
N ASN A 11 -4.39 4.23 -28.04
CA ASN A 11 -5.76 3.82 -28.23
C ASN A 11 -6.66 5.06 -28.09
N ALA A 12 -7.01 5.66 -29.23
CA ALA A 12 -7.90 6.82 -29.33
C ALA A 12 -9.33 6.56 -28.80
N LEU A 13 -9.64 5.33 -28.40
CA LEU A 13 -10.90 4.91 -27.78
C LEU A 13 -10.77 4.67 -26.27
N CYS A 14 -9.60 4.85 -25.67
CA CYS A 14 -9.43 4.64 -24.24
C CYS A 14 -10.13 5.74 -23.43
N ARG A 15 -10.90 5.31 -22.43
CA ARG A 15 -11.52 6.20 -21.44
C ARG A 15 -10.86 5.94 -20.10
N GLN A 16 -10.20 6.96 -19.55
CA GLN A 16 -9.62 6.85 -18.22
C GLN A 16 -10.73 6.74 -17.18
N ASN A 17 -10.53 5.86 -16.20
CA ASN A 17 -11.38 5.74 -15.03
C ASN A 17 -10.49 5.65 -13.80
N ASN A 18 -10.67 6.57 -12.85
CA ASN A 18 -9.91 6.58 -11.59
C ASN A 18 -8.38 6.53 -11.77
N CYS A 19 -7.89 7.04 -12.92
CA CYS A 19 -6.48 7.20 -13.21
C CYS A 19 -5.98 8.51 -12.63
N VAL A 20 -5.38 8.45 -11.44
CA VAL A 20 -4.86 9.60 -10.68
C VAL A 20 -3.35 9.47 -10.51
N ASN A 21 -2.66 10.53 -10.08
CA ASN A 21 -1.21 10.49 -9.84
C ASN A 21 -0.90 10.76 -8.35
N PRO A 22 -0.16 9.87 -7.65
CA PRO A 22 0.25 8.53 -8.09
C PRO A 22 -0.95 7.59 -8.27
N ILE A 23 -0.83 6.63 -9.20
CA ILE A 23 -1.92 5.69 -9.50
C ILE A 23 -2.22 4.80 -8.30
N PHE A 24 -1.18 4.37 -7.60
CA PHE A 24 -1.32 3.60 -6.38
C PHE A 24 -1.05 4.51 -5.17
N PRO A 25 -1.88 4.44 -4.12
CA PRO A 25 -1.66 5.22 -2.92
C PRO A 25 -0.32 4.85 -2.28
N ALA A 26 0.41 5.87 -1.81
CA ALA A 26 1.74 5.75 -1.18
C ALA A 26 2.84 5.11 -2.07
N LEU A 27 2.65 5.01 -3.38
CA LEU A 27 3.65 4.46 -4.30
C LEU A 27 4.97 5.24 -4.28
N ASP A 28 4.87 6.57 -4.25
CA ASP A 28 6.03 7.47 -4.28
C ASP A 28 6.82 7.44 -2.97
N ASP A 29 6.22 6.92 -1.90
CA ASP A 29 6.87 6.75 -0.60
C ASP A 29 7.74 5.49 -0.54
N LEU A 30 7.50 4.49 -1.40
CA LEU A 30 8.22 3.21 -1.36
C LEU A 30 9.75 3.35 -1.43
N PRO A 31 10.34 4.14 -2.35
CA PRO A 31 11.80 4.28 -2.41
C PRO A 31 12.38 4.87 -1.13
N ARG A 32 11.68 5.83 -0.51
CA ARG A 32 12.09 6.42 0.77
C ARG A 32 11.97 5.41 1.91
N LEU A 33 10.88 4.65 1.96
CA LEU A 33 10.64 3.65 3.01
C LEU A 33 11.67 2.51 2.96
N GLU A 34 12.14 2.12 1.76
CA GLU A 34 13.19 1.11 1.60
C GLU A 34 14.57 1.55 2.09
N GLN A 35 14.83 2.85 2.13
CA GLN A 35 16.13 3.40 2.56
C GLN A 35 16.23 3.59 4.07
N ILE A 36 15.12 3.43 4.80
CA ILE A 36 15.08 3.57 6.25
C ILE A 36 15.47 2.23 6.89
N ASP A 37 16.17 2.29 8.02
CA ASP A 37 16.41 1.11 8.84
C ASP A 37 15.14 0.70 9.57
N TRP A 38 14.74 -0.57 9.46
CA TRP A 38 13.57 -1.11 10.14
C TRP A 38 13.96 -2.06 11.27
N GLN A 39 13.09 -2.16 12.26
CA GLN A 39 13.17 -3.12 13.34
C GLN A 39 11.85 -3.86 13.51
N CYS A 40 11.92 -5.09 13.99
CA CYS A 40 10.73 -5.89 14.24
C CYS A 40 9.98 -5.42 15.48
N ALA A 41 8.66 -5.36 15.39
CA ALA A 41 7.77 -5.12 16.51
C ALA A 41 6.71 -6.21 16.57
N THR A 42 6.12 -6.43 17.75
CA THR A 42 4.97 -7.32 17.88
C THR A 42 3.67 -6.53 17.74
N GLN A 43 2.60 -7.21 17.33
CA GLN A 43 1.27 -6.64 17.27
C GLN A 43 0.84 -6.05 18.62
N SER A 44 1.20 -6.73 19.72
CA SER A 44 0.91 -6.27 21.09
C SER A 44 1.61 -4.97 21.44
N MET A 45 2.80 -4.70 20.90
CA MET A 45 3.53 -3.44 21.13
C MET A 45 2.89 -2.25 20.40
N VAL A 46 2.32 -2.48 19.21
CA VAL A 46 1.82 -1.40 18.35
C VAL A 46 0.33 -1.14 18.51
N SER A 47 -0.46 -2.16 18.87
CA SER A 47 -1.93 -2.13 18.79
C SER A 47 -2.60 -1.03 19.61
N SER A 48 -2.02 -0.66 20.75
CA SER A 48 -2.54 0.42 21.60
C SER A 48 -2.30 1.82 21.02
N SER A 49 -1.32 1.95 20.13
CA SER A 49 -0.89 3.22 19.54
C SER A 49 -1.45 3.44 18.13
N LEU A 50 -1.97 2.39 17.49
CA LEU A 50 -2.67 2.47 16.22
C LEU A 50 -4.07 3.06 16.40
N ASP A 51 -4.46 3.98 15.54
CA ASP A 51 -5.81 4.51 15.41
C ASP A 51 -6.39 4.12 14.05
N PHE A 52 -5.87 4.70 12.97
CA PHE A 52 -6.40 4.54 11.61
C PHE A 52 -6.16 3.14 11.04
N CYS A 53 -4.96 2.57 11.19
CA CYS A 53 -4.63 1.24 10.69
C CYS A 53 -4.90 0.11 11.69
N ARG A 54 -5.53 0.40 12.84
CA ARG A 54 -5.77 -0.56 13.92
C ARG A 54 -6.47 -1.84 13.45
N ASP A 55 -7.41 -1.71 12.52
CA ASP A 55 -8.22 -2.82 12.03
C ASP A 55 -7.63 -3.55 10.81
N VAL A 56 -6.55 -3.02 10.24
CA VAL A 56 -5.79 -3.66 9.16
C VAL A 56 -4.57 -4.41 9.71
N VAL A 57 -3.84 -3.80 10.66
CA VAL A 57 -2.58 -4.35 11.20
C VAL A 57 -2.88 -5.35 12.32
N LYS A 58 -3.20 -6.58 11.91
CA LYS A 58 -3.44 -7.74 12.81
C LYS A 58 -2.29 -8.76 12.80
N TYR A 59 -1.09 -8.32 12.40
CA TYR A 59 0.15 -9.09 12.31
C TYR A 59 1.27 -8.33 13.00
N ASP A 60 2.43 -8.97 13.17
CA ASP A 60 3.65 -8.33 13.67
C ASP A 60 4.28 -7.45 12.58
N PRO A 61 4.31 -6.11 12.74
CA PRO A 61 4.86 -5.21 11.73
C PRO A 61 6.31 -4.83 12.03
N ALA A 62 7.04 -4.40 11.01
CA ALA A 62 8.28 -3.68 11.19
C ALA A 62 7.97 -2.20 11.45
N LEU A 63 8.80 -1.57 12.26
CA LEU A 63 8.75 -0.13 12.54
C LEU A 63 10.09 0.51 12.14
N PRO A 64 10.10 1.80 11.77
CA PRO A 64 11.35 2.55 11.64
C PRO A 64 12.20 2.43 12.91
N SER A 65 13.47 2.11 12.75
CA SER A 65 14.42 1.98 13.86
C SER A 65 14.79 3.37 14.40
N PRO A 66 14.74 3.59 15.72
CA PRO A 66 15.12 4.86 16.34
C PRO A 66 16.65 5.01 16.39
N ASN A 67 17.33 4.97 15.24
CA ASN A 67 18.80 4.89 15.18
C ASN A 67 19.53 6.15 15.69
N ALA A 68 18.82 7.24 16.00
CA ALA A 68 19.42 8.47 16.55
C ALA A 68 18.59 9.22 17.60
N THR A 69 17.28 8.97 17.72
CA THR A 69 16.35 9.89 18.41
C THR A 69 15.69 9.33 19.67
N SER A 70 16.03 8.13 20.14
CA SER A 70 15.43 7.49 21.34
C SER A 70 13.90 7.66 21.41
N GLN A 71 13.23 7.66 20.27
CA GLN A 71 11.80 7.93 20.20
C GLN A 71 11.02 6.78 20.84
N PRO A 72 9.99 7.06 21.66
CA PRO A 72 9.14 6.03 22.20
C PRO A 72 8.39 5.32 21.06
N VAL A 73 8.23 4.00 21.16
CA VAL A 73 7.54 3.16 20.15
C VAL A 73 6.18 3.74 19.76
N GLU A 74 5.41 4.22 20.73
CA GLU A 74 4.12 4.88 20.51
C GLU A 74 4.21 6.05 19.52
N SER A 75 5.25 6.89 19.64
CA SER A 75 5.44 8.02 18.72
C SER A 75 5.82 7.57 17.31
N ILE A 76 6.56 6.48 17.18
CA ILE A 76 6.94 5.91 15.88
C ILE A 76 5.69 5.32 15.20
N VAL A 77 4.88 4.58 15.96
CA VAL A 77 3.63 4.00 15.48
C VAL A 77 2.67 5.10 15.04
N ARG A 78 2.47 6.14 15.85
CA ARG A 78 1.60 7.28 15.47
C ARG A 78 2.08 7.99 14.21
N GLN A 79 3.39 8.24 14.08
CA GLN A 79 3.93 8.87 12.87
C GLN A 79 3.67 8.05 11.60
N GLN A 80 3.79 6.72 11.67
CA GLN A 80 3.46 5.84 10.54
C GLN A 80 1.95 5.78 10.27
N ASP A 81 1.14 5.76 11.32
CA ASP A 81 -0.32 5.74 11.21
C ASP A 81 -0.85 7.05 10.60
N ASP A 82 -0.35 8.20 11.07
CA ASP A 82 -0.65 9.53 10.53
C ASP A 82 -0.23 9.66 9.06
N ALA A 83 0.93 9.08 8.69
CA ALA A 83 1.38 9.06 7.30
C ALA A 83 0.44 8.20 6.43
N ALA A 84 0.01 7.03 6.91
CA ALA A 84 -0.96 6.19 6.23
C ALA A 84 -2.32 6.90 6.07
N THR A 85 -2.81 7.56 7.12
CA THR A 85 -4.03 8.38 7.08
C THR A 85 -3.93 9.50 6.06
N THR A 86 -2.79 10.20 6.07
CA THR A 86 -2.51 11.30 5.14
C THR A 86 -2.56 10.80 3.70
N MET A 87 -1.85 9.73 3.38
CA MET A 87 -1.85 9.17 2.03
C MET A 87 -3.20 8.62 1.59
N PHE A 88 -3.97 8.04 2.51
CA PHE A 88 -5.34 7.63 2.22
C PHE A 88 -6.19 8.82 1.78
N PHE A 89 -6.22 9.89 2.58
CA PHE A 89 -7.05 11.05 2.26
C PHE A 89 -6.60 11.77 1.00
N TYR A 90 -5.29 11.93 0.77
CA TYR A 90 -4.79 12.48 -0.49
C TYR A 90 -5.25 11.67 -1.69
N HIS A 91 -5.13 10.35 -1.62
CA HIS A 91 -5.51 9.47 -2.73
C HIS A 91 -7.01 9.48 -2.99
N MET A 92 -7.83 9.36 -1.93
CA MET A 92 -9.28 9.35 -2.05
C MET A 92 -9.81 10.68 -2.60
N ASN A 93 -9.25 11.83 -2.17
CA ASN A 93 -9.58 13.12 -2.75
C ASN A 93 -9.19 13.20 -4.23
N GLY A 94 -8.03 12.63 -4.61
CA GLY A 94 -7.62 12.53 -6.01
C GLY A 94 -8.62 11.74 -6.87
N LEU A 95 -9.21 10.69 -6.29
CA LEU A 95 -10.27 9.88 -6.91
C LEU A 95 -11.64 10.58 -6.94
N GLY A 96 -11.76 11.78 -6.38
CA GLY A 96 -13.01 12.55 -6.35
C GLY A 96 -13.97 12.19 -5.22
N TYR A 97 -13.50 11.44 -4.21
CA TYR A 97 -14.28 11.19 -3.00
C TYR A 97 -14.24 12.39 -2.06
N ASP A 98 -15.32 12.61 -1.30
CA ASP A 98 -15.25 13.42 -0.09
C ASP A 98 -14.62 12.57 1.02
N ALA A 99 -13.30 12.66 1.12
CA ALA A 99 -12.56 11.81 2.02
C ALA A 99 -12.89 12.11 3.50
N GLY A 100 -13.47 13.28 3.82
CA GLY A 100 -13.95 13.61 5.16
C GLY A 100 -15.06 12.68 5.68
N GLU A 101 -15.81 12.04 4.78
CA GLU A 101 -16.84 11.03 5.06
C GLU A 101 -16.26 9.62 5.25
N LEU A 102 -14.99 9.39 4.89
CA LEU A 102 -14.31 8.09 4.93
C LEU A 102 -13.43 7.91 6.18
N ARG A 103 -13.85 8.46 7.33
CA ARG A 103 -13.08 8.36 8.59
C ARG A 103 -12.92 6.93 9.12
N ASP A 104 -13.85 6.04 8.77
CA ASP A 104 -13.78 4.61 9.07
C ASP A 104 -13.97 3.83 7.76
N PRO A 105 -12.89 3.69 6.96
CA PRO A 105 -12.97 3.03 5.65
C PRO A 105 -13.50 1.61 5.76
N GLY A 106 -13.17 0.90 6.83
CA GLY A 106 -13.62 -0.46 7.10
C GLY A 106 -15.13 -0.63 7.23
N ARG A 107 -15.86 0.45 7.54
CA ARG A 107 -17.32 0.46 7.67
C ARG A 107 -18.04 1.26 6.59
N SER A 108 -17.31 1.86 5.65
CA SER A 108 -17.88 2.68 4.57
C SER A 108 -18.82 1.92 3.63
N GLY A 109 -18.66 0.60 3.51
CA GLY A 109 -19.34 -0.21 2.50
C GLY A 109 -18.80 -0.01 1.07
N ASP A 110 -17.83 0.87 0.89
CA ASP A 110 -17.15 1.10 -0.38
C ASP A 110 -15.87 0.26 -0.46
N GLN A 111 -15.83 -0.67 -1.41
CA GLN A 111 -14.69 -1.57 -1.57
C GLN A 111 -13.43 -0.82 -2.04
N CYS A 112 -13.56 0.22 -2.85
CA CYS A 112 -12.42 1.04 -3.28
C CYS A 112 -11.77 1.74 -2.08
N ALA A 113 -12.57 2.32 -1.19
CA ALA A 113 -12.08 2.91 0.06
C ALA A 113 -11.40 1.86 0.96
N ILE A 114 -11.99 0.67 1.10
CA ILE A 114 -11.43 -0.43 1.92
C ILE A 114 -10.09 -0.92 1.37
N GLU A 115 -9.96 -1.12 0.06
CA GLU A 115 -8.70 -1.60 -0.52
C GLU A 115 -7.61 -0.51 -0.54
N THR A 116 -7.99 0.76 -0.75
CA THR A 116 -7.06 1.90 -0.62
C THR A 116 -6.52 2.00 0.81
N TRP A 117 -7.41 1.88 1.81
CA TRP A 117 -7.05 1.88 3.23
C TRP A 117 -6.08 0.75 3.58
N ARG A 118 -6.37 -0.47 3.13
CA ARG A 118 -5.47 -1.61 3.31
C ARG A 118 -4.10 -1.37 2.69
N MET A 119 -4.08 -0.86 1.46
CA MET A 119 -2.83 -0.63 0.73
C MET A 119 -1.91 0.36 1.45
N VAL A 120 -2.44 1.50 1.93
CA VAL A 120 -1.61 2.46 2.68
C VAL A 120 -1.13 1.86 3.99
N CYS A 121 -1.99 1.14 4.72
CA CYS A 121 -1.61 0.53 5.99
C CYS A 121 -0.52 -0.54 5.79
N PHE A 122 -0.61 -1.36 4.74
CA PHE A 122 0.44 -2.33 4.42
C PHE A 122 1.75 -1.68 3.96
N THR A 123 1.69 -0.47 3.39
CA THR A 123 2.86 0.29 2.95
C THR A 123 3.64 0.85 4.14
N TYR A 124 2.95 1.43 5.12
CA TYR A 124 3.58 2.03 6.31
C TYR A 124 3.81 1.05 7.47
N PHE A 125 3.07 -0.07 7.51
CA PHE A 125 3.28 -1.16 8.47
C PHE A 125 3.62 -2.46 7.73
N PRO A 126 4.81 -2.59 7.12
CA PRO A 126 5.21 -3.81 6.47
C PRO A 126 5.31 -4.95 7.50
N LYS A 127 5.00 -6.18 7.09
CA LYS A 127 5.11 -7.38 7.91
C LYS A 127 6.58 -7.71 8.15
N VAL A 128 6.92 -8.16 9.36
CA VAL A 128 8.27 -8.66 9.64
C VAL A 128 8.51 -10.02 9.00
N GLN A 129 9.79 -10.36 8.80
CA GLN A 129 10.19 -11.70 8.39
C GLN A 129 9.87 -12.72 9.50
N ALA A 130 9.52 -13.95 9.11
CA ALA A 130 9.22 -15.01 10.06
C ALA A 130 10.41 -15.27 11.00
N GLY A 131 10.13 -15.39 12.30
CA GLY A 131 11.15 -15.63 13.32
C GLY A 131 11.94 -14.41 13.76
N CYS A 132 11.58 -13.20 13.31
CA CYS A 132 12.20 -11.98 13.79
C CYS A 132 11.79 -11.66 15.24
N ALA A 133 12.76 -11.40 16.11
CA ALA A 133 12.51 -11.00 17.49
C ALA A 133 12.28 -9.48 17.60
N ALA A 134 11.53 -9.05 18.62
CA ALA A 134 11.30 -7.61 18.86
C ALA A 134 12.61 -6.83 18.97
N ASN A 135 12.66 -5.65 18.34
CA ASN A 135 13.83 -4.75 18.20
C ASN A 135 15.00 -5.32 17.38
N GLN A 136 14.87 -6.49 16.78
CA GLN A 136 15.85 -6.99 15.82
C GLN A 136 15.71 -6.21 14.50
N SER A 137 16.83 -5.92 13.83
CA SER A 137 16.81 -5.32 12.50
C SER A 137 16.02 -6.20 11.52
N SER A 138 15.18 -5.54 10.71
CA SER A 138 14.41 -6.14 9.63
C SER A 138 14.67 -5.37 8.35
N PRO A 139 14.71 -6.03 7.18
CA PRO A 139 14.51 -5.33 5.92
C PRO A 139 13.08 -4.80 5.82
N TYR A 140 12.89 -3.73 5.04
CA TYR A 140 11.57 -3.32 4.57
C TYR A 140 10.99 -4.40 3.65
N GLN A 141 9.72 -4.75 3.85
CA GLN A 141 9.00 -5.67 2.97
C GLN A 141 7.88 -4.92 2.25
N ARG A 142 8.06 -4.69 0.95
CA ARG A 142 7.02 -4.14 0.09
C ARG A 142 5.73 -4.97 0.18
N PRO A 143 4.54 -4.34 0.03
CA PRO A 143 3.31 -5.09 -0.10
C PRO A 143 3.34 -6.02 -1.33
N VAL A 144 2.59 -7.11 -1.27
CA VAL A 144 2.53 -8.10 -2.35
C VAL A 144 1.60 -7.66 -3.49
N ARG A 145 1.79 -8.21 -4.69
CA ARG A 145 1.01 -7.92 -5.91
C ARG A 145 -0.51 -7.94 -5.67
N GLY A 146 -1.00 -8.88 -4.86
CA GLY A 146 -2.42 -9.03 -4.56
C GLY A 146 -3.06 -7.79 -3.89
N VAL A 147 -2.28 -6.95 -3.22
CA VAL A 147 -2.76 -5.67 -2.66
C VAL A 147 -3.09 -4.68 -3.78
N CYS A 148 -2.18 -4.58 -4.75
CA CYS A 148 -2.39 -3.77 -5.95
C CYS A 148 -3.55 -4.27 -6.80
N GLU A 149 -3.61 -5.57 -7.08
CA GLU A 149 -4.73 -6.15 -7.83
C GLU A 149 -6.07 -5.95 -7.13
N GLY A 150 -6.08 -5.99 -5.78
CA GLY A 150 -7.26 -5.69 -4.97
C GLY A 150 -7.76 -4.27 -5.20
N TYR A 151 -6.86 -3.29 -5.10
CA TYR A 151 -7.16 -1.87 -5.35
C TYR A 151 -7.63 -1.62 -6.79
N VAL A 152 -6.89 -2.10 -7.81
CA VAL A 152 -7.25 -1.90 -9.22
C VAL A 152 -8.65 -2.46 -9.50
N ALA A 153 -8.95 -3.65 -8.99
CA ALA A 153 -10.26 -4.26 -9.15
C ALA A 153 -11.36 -3.52 -8.39
N ALA A 154 -11.13 -3.12 -7.15
CA ALA A 154 -12.13 -2.47 -6.31
C ALA A 154 -12.46 -1.04 -6.77
N CYS A 155 -11.45 -0.29 -7.19
CA CYS A 155 -11.58 1.07 -7.68
C CYS A 155 -11.81 1.15 -9.19
N SER A 156 -11.82 0.02 -9.91
CA SER A 156 -11.98 -0.05 -11.36
C SER A 156 -11.00 0.88 -12.09
N VAL A 157 -9.72 0.85 -11.70
CA VAL A 157 -8.70 1.75 -12.24
C VAL A 157 -8.37 1.36 -13.68
N GLU A 158 -8.55 2.30 -14.59
CA GLU A 158 -8.23 2.16 -16.01
C GLU A 158 -7.48 3.42 -16.47
N CYS A 159 -6.21 3.26 -16.84
CA CYS A 159 -5.41 4.34 -17.44
C CYS A 159 -5.21 4.08 -18.93
N CYS A 160 -4.95 5.15 -19.69
CA CYS A 160 -4.69 5.08 -21.14
C CYS A 160 -3.20 4.96 -21.47
N ASP A 161 -2.45 4.35 -20.56
CA ASP A 161 -1.06 3.97 -20.67
C ASP A 161 -0.88 2.61 -19.99
N GLU A 162 0.30 2.02 -20.08
CA GLU A 162 0.61 0.74 -19.44
C GLU A 162 0.92 0.87 -17.94
N SER A 163 0.55 1.99 -17.32
CA SER A 163 0.92 2.34 -15.94
C SER A 163 0.19 1.54 -14.86
N VAL A 164 -0.96 0.94 -15.19
CA VAL A 164 -1.71 0.03 -14.29
C VAL A 164 -1.06 -1.35 -14.30
N GLN A 165 0.22 -1.40 -13.93
CA GLN A 165 0.97 -2.62 -13.70
C GLN A 165 1.32 -2.69 -12.22
N CYS A 166 1.02 -3.81 -11.58
CA CYS A 166 1.34 -3.99 -10.16
C CYS A 166 2.81 -4.34 -9.95
N VAL A 167 3.42 -5.07 -10.88
CA VAL A 167 4.83 -5.47 -10.81
C VAL A 167 5.54 -4.80 -11.97
N PHE A 168 6.44 -3.86 -11.67
CA PHE A 168 7.19 -3.11 -12.67
C PHE A 168 8.53 -2.66 -12.11
N HIS A 169 9.44 -2.29 -13.01
CA HIS A 169 10.71 -1.64 -12.72
C HIS A 169 10.90 -0.48 -13.71
N HIS A 170 10.73 0.75 -13.26
CA HIS A 170 10.95 1.95 -14.07
C HIS A 170 12.10 2.78 -13.50
N LYS A 171 12.90 3.36 -14.39
CA LYS A 171 13.87 4.40 -14.02
C LYS A 171 13.16 5.74 -14.13
N ALA A 172 12.75 6.31 -12.99
CA ALA A 172 12.24 7.66 -12.91
C ALA A 172 13.42 8.65 -12.83
N SER A 173 13.54 9.56 -13.79
CA SER A 173 14.48 10.67 -13.69
C SER A 173 13.84 11.76 -12.84
N THR A 174 14.39 11.98 -11.63
CA THR A 174 14.06 13.18 -10.90
C THR A 174 14.72 14.37 -11.60
N GLY A 175 14.05 15.52 -11.69
CA GLY A 175 14.55 16.71 -12.41
C GLY A 175 15.90 17.27 -11.94
N ALA A 176 16.54 16.63 -10.94
CA ALA A 176 17.88 16.90 -10.44
C ALA A 176 18.99 16.01 -11.04
N GLY A 177 18.68 15.12 -11.99
CA GLY A 177 19.68 14.25 -12.63
C GLY A 177 19.97 12.94 -11.88
N GLU A 178 19.22 12.63 -10.84
CA GLU A 178 19.28 11.33 -10.16
C GLU A 178 18.27 10.34 -10.80
N GLU A 179 18.77 9.18 -11.23
CA GLU A 179 17.95 8.04 -11.67
C GLU A 179 17.41 7.31 -10.42
N LEU A 180 16.14 7.50 -10.09
CA LEU A 180 15.45 6.73 -9.06
C LEU A 180 14.77 5.54 -9.72
N VAL A 181 15.12 4.31 -9.32
CA VAL A 181 14.42 3.12 -9.80
C VAL A 181 13.14 2.96 -8.98
N GLN A 182 12.01 3.35 -9.55
CA GLN A 182 10.70 3.07 -8.97
C GLN A 182 10.30 1.64 -9.34
N THR A 183 10.26 0.79 -8.33
CA THR A 183 9.74 -0.59 -8.46
C THR A 183 8.31 -0.62 -7.94
N GLY A 184 7.49 -1.54 -8.46
CA GLY A 184 6.14 -1.81 -7.98
C GLY A 184 6.09 -2.74 -6.76
N TYR A 185 5.06 -3.57 -6.70
CA TYR A 185 4.80 -4.55 -5.64
C TYR A 185 5.53 -5.88 -5.89
N VAL A 186 5.69 -6.70 -4.84
CA VAL A 186 6.37 -8.00 -4.95
C VAL A 186 5.51 -9.00 -5.71
N ASP A 187 6.10 -9.71 -6.68
CA ASP A 187 5.42 -10.69 -7.55
C ASP A 187 5.08 -12.01 -6.83
N VAL A 188 4.23 -11.93 -5.80
CA VAL A 188 3.76 -13.06 -5.00
C VAL A 188 2.27 -12.85 -4.67
N GLU A 189 1.48 -13.92 -4.64
CA GLU A 189 0.10 -13.87 -4.15
C GLU A 189 0.07 -13.91 -2.61
N GLY A 190 -0.80 -13.10 -1.99
CA GLY A 190 -0.95 -13.08 -0.54
C GLY A 190 -2.00 -14.07 -0.02
N PRO A 191 -1.90 -14.58 1.23
CA PRO A 191 -0.90 -14.28 2.25
C PRO A 191 0.40 -15.07 2.02
N SER A 192 1.54 -14.38 2.05
CA SER A 192 2.86 -15.01 1.89
C SER A 192 3.80 -14.65 3.04
N THR A 193 4.93 -15.36 3.11
CA THR A 193 6.06 -15.03 3.99
C THR A 193 6.92 -13.90 3.43
N PHE A 194 6.71 -13.52 2.17
CA PHE A 194 7.57 -12.61 1.40
C PHE A 194 7.05 -11.18 1.33
N GLY A 195 5.88 -10.90 1.93
CA GLY A 195 5.36 -9.54 2.00
C GLY A 195 4.01 -9.43 2.71
N THR A 196 3.51 -8.20 2.79
CA THR A 196 2.27 -7.85 3.49
C THR A 196 1.08 -7.84 2.54
N GLY A 197 -0.04 -8.40 3.02
CA GLY A 197 -1.34 -8.27 2.39
C GLY A 197 -1.79 -9.52 1.64
N THR A 198 -3.08 -9.54 1.31
CA THR A 198 -3.77 -10.56 0.51
C THR A 198 -4.71 -9.84 -0.44
N ARG A 199 -5.11 -10.47 -1.54
CA ARG A 199 -6.25 -9.94 -2.31
C ARG A 199 -7.47 -9.96 -1.40
N GLY A 200 -8.13 -8.82 -1.23
CA GLY A 200 -9.36 -8.75 -0.44
C GLY A 200 -10.38 -9.72 -1.01
N ALA A 201 -10.85 -10.67 -0.19
CA ALA A 201 -11.93 -11.55 -0.61
C ALA A 201 -13.18 -10.69 -0.84
N GLY A 202 -13.50 -10.40 -2.10
CA GLY A 202 -14.84 -9.98 -2.49
C GLY A 202 -15.82 -10.93 -1.80
N ARG A 203 -16.76 -10.35 -1.06
CA ARG A 203 -17.83 -11.01 -0.31
C ARG A 203 -18.24 -12.29 -1.05
N ARG A 204 -18.02 -13.46 -0.43
CA ARG A 204 -18.42 -14.76 -1.00
C ARG A 204 -19.84 -14.62 -1.54
N SER A 205 -19.99 -14.77 -2.85
CA SER A 205 -21.29 -15.02 -3.46
C SER A 205 -21.89 -16.22 -2.74
N THR A 206 -22.91 -15.98 -1.91
CA THR A 206 -23.74 -17.00 -1.32
C THR A 206 -24.24 -17.89 -2.46
N PRO A 207 -23.98 -19.21 -2.45
CA PRO A 207 -24.64 -20.07 -3.41
C PRO A 207 -26.15 -19.96 -3.21
N PRO A 208 -26.96 -19.94 -4.28
CA PRO A 208 -28.40 -19.90 -4.14
C PRO A 208 -28.83 -21.10 -3.30
N LEU A 209 -29.68 -20.86 -2.30
CA LEU A 209 -30.40 -21.92 -1.61
C LEU A 209 -31.10 -22.77 -2.68
N ALA A 210 -30.63 -24.00 -2.87
CA ALA A 210 -31.41 -25.00 -3.57
C ALA A 210 -32.64 -25.29 -2.70
N MET A 211 -33.80 -24.74 -3.09
CA MET A 211 -35.08 -25.31 -2.70
C MET A 211 -35.29 -26.56 -3.54
N LEU A 212 -35.30 -27.72 -2.87
CA LEU A 212 -36.23 -28.86 -3.04
C LEU A 212 -35.72 -30.06 -2.23
#